data_AF-A0A317Y8R9-F1
#
_entry.id   AF-A0A317Y8R9-F1
#
_cell.length_a   1.000
_cell.length_b   1.000
_cell.length_c   1.000
_cell.angle_alpha   90.00
_cell.angle_beta   90.00
_cell.angle_gamma   90.00
#
_symmetry.space_group_name_H-M   'P 1'
#
loop_
_entity.id
_entity.type
_entity.pdbx_description
1 polymer ?
#
loop_
_entity_poly.entity_id
_entity_poly.type
_entity_poly.pdbx_seq_one_letter_code
_entity_poly.pdbx_strand_id
1 'polypeptide(L)'
;MPALLLLLLLAAAPAPARAGDPYAYYDWEVSYISAQPLGVKQKVIGINGQFPGPPLNVTTNWNVVVNVRNALDEPLLLTWNGVQQRKTAWQDGVLGTNCAIPAGWNWTYTFQVKDQVGSFFYFPSTPLHRAAGGYGAITINNRDVIPIPFAFPDGDITLFIGDWYNRGHRELRSALDGGTLLGAPDGVLINGLGPYQYNESVVPPGIVYERINVEPGYLHCTPSDFFYLTLFSSNLNCTATNIKKRR
;
A
#
# COMPACT_ATOMS: atom_id res chain seq x y z
N MET A 1 54.68 -30.84 11.88
CA MET A 1 53.53 -31.54 11.27
C MET A 1 52.18 -31.29 11.95
N PRO A 2 52.01 -31.14 13.29
CA PRO A 2 50.68 -30.96 13.88
C PRO A 2 50.07 -29.55 13.68
N ALA A 3 50.91 -28.51 13.58
CA ALA A 3 50.44 -27.13 13.38
C ALA A 3 49.80 -26.90 12.00
N LEU A 4 50.27 -27.61 10.97
CA LEU A 4 49.73 -27.50 9.61
C LEU A 4 48.34 -28.16 9.50
N LEU A 5 48.14 -29.26 10.23
CA LEU A 5 46.87 -29.97 10.30
C LEU A 5 45.80 -29.14 11.04
N LEU A 6 46.20 -28.42 12.10
CA LEU A 6 45.32 -27.52 12.84
C LEU A 6 44.88 -26.32 12.01
N LEU A 7 45.78 -25.75 11.19
CA LEU A 7 45.47 -24.65 10.28
C LEU A 7 44.50 -25.07 9.16
N LEU A 8 44.67 -26.28 8.61
CA LEU A 8 43.76 -26.85 7.61
C LEU A 8 42.36 -27.13 8.19
N LEU A 9 42.28 -27.55 9.46
CA LEU A 9 40.99 -27.74 10.15
C LEU A 9 40.27 -26.42 10.46
N LEU A 10 41.00 -25.35 10.80
CA LEU A 10 40.45 -24.00 10.97
C LEU A 10 39.99 -23.38 9.64
N ALA A 11 40.69 -23.66 8.54
CA ALA A 11 40.29 -23.22 7.19
C ALA A 11 39.09 -24.01 6.61
N ALA A 12 38.84 -25.21 7.13
CA ALA A 12 37.69 -26.05 6.76
C ALA A 12 36.46 -25.85 7.65
N ALA A 13 36.49 -24.86 8.56
CA ALA A 13 35.30 -24.53 9.34
C ALA A 13 34.17 -24.09 8.39
N PRO A 14 33.02 -24.77 8.40
CA PRO A 14 31.90 -24.37 7.55
C PRO A 14 31.49 -22.95 7.92
N ALA A 15 31.41 -22.07 6.92
CA ALA A 15 30.85 -20.74 7.12
C ALA A 15 29.47 -20.90 7.78
N PRO A 16 29.12 -20.07 8.78
CA PRO A 16 27.84 -20.17 9.45
C PRO A 16 26.73 -20.06 8.40
N ALA A 17 26.01 -21.15 8.20
CA ALA A 17 24.87 -21.18 7.30
C ALA A 17 23.81 -20.23 7.88
N ARG A 18 23.51 -19.14 7.15
CA ARG A 18 22.34 -18.31 7.46
C ARG A 18 21.09 -19.12 7.09
N ALA A 19 20.56 -19.86 8.05
CA ALA A 19 19.34 -20.66 7.91
C ALA A 19 18.04 -19.84 8.01
N GLY A 20 18.14 -18.51 8.11
CA GLY A 20 17.00 -17.60 8.19
C GLY A 20 16.49 -17.20 6.80
N ASP A 21 15.17 -17.06 6.68
CA ASP A 21 14.57 -16.42 5.51
C ASP A 21 15.04 -14.95 5.37
N PRO A 22 15.16 -14.40 4.15
CA PRO A 22 15.59 -13.02 3.94
C PRO A 22 14.69 -11.99 4.63
N TYR A 23 15.26 -10.82 4.94
CA TYR A 23 14.56 -9.70 5.57
C TYR A 23 14.49 -8.51 4.61
N ALA A 24 13.33 -7.88 4.52
CA ALA A 24 13.13 -6.57 3.92
C ALA A 24 12.87 -5.54 5.02
N TYR A 25 13.59 -4.42 4.97
CA TYR A 25 13.52 -3.34 5.95
C TYR A 25 12.96 -2.09 5.29
N TYR A 26 12.01 -1.44 5.94
CA TYR A 26 11.41 -0.19 5.51
C TYR A 26 11.32 0.79 6.68
N ASP A 27 11.74 2.02 6.45
CA ASP A 27 11.58 3.14 7.38
C ASP A 27 10.56 4.12 6.80
N TRP A 28 9.43 4.25 7.50
CA TRP A 28 8.28 5.05 7.09
C TRP A 28 8.00 6.15 8.11
N GLU A 29 7.98 7.39 7.65
CA GLU A 29 7.51 8.54 8.41
C GLU A 29 6.12 8.94 7.90
N VAL A 30 5.12 8.82 8.77
CA VAL A 30 3.74 9.20 8.46
C VAL A 30 3.51 10.62 8.94
N SER A 31 3.21 11.53 8.00
CA SER A 31 3.13 12.97 8.24
C SER A 31 2.04 13.62 7.41
N TYR A 32 1.64 14.84 7.78
CA TYR A 32 0.75 15.62 6.93
C TYR A 32 1.51 16.27 5.79
N ILE A 33 1.01 16.07 4.58
CA ILE A 33 1.42 16.78 3.38
C ILE A 33 0.29 17.67 2.88
N SER A 34 0.63 18.69 2.10
CA SER A 34 -0.36 19.52 1.42
C SER A 34 -0.60 18.98 0.01
N ALA A 35 -1.83 18.58 -0.31
CA ALA A 35 -2.21 18.15 -1.65
C ALA A 35 -3.52 18.81 -2.08
N GLN A 36 -3.78 18.80 -3.38
CA GLN A 36 -5.00 19.35 -3.98
C GLN A 36 -5.56 18.43 -5.08
N PRO A 37 -5.98 17.18 -4.76
CA PRO A 37 -6.39 16.22 -5.77
C PRO A 37 -7.57 16.68 -6.64
N LEU A 38 -8.52 17.42 -6.05
CA LEU A 38 -9.68 18.01 -6.75
C LEU A 38 -9.58 19.55 -6.88
N GLY A 39 -8.37 20.12 -6.77
CA GLY A 39 -8.14 21.56 -6.84
C GLY A 39 -8.35 22.33 -5.53
N VAL A 40 -8.92 21.70 -4.49
CA VAL A 40 -9.01 22.27 -3.14
C VAL A 40 -7.81 21.84 -2.32
N LYS A 41 -7.02 22.81 -1.84
CA LYS A 41 -5.85 22.56 -1.00
C LYS A 41 -6.27 22.06 0.38
N GLN A 42 -5.79 20.87 0.76
CA GLN A 42 -6.06 20.27 2.06
C GLN A 42 -4.87 19.50 2.61
N LYS A 43 -4.93 19.18 3.91
CA LYS A 43 -3.94 18.31 4.57
C LYS A 43 -4.28 16.85 4.31
N VAL A 44 -3.34 16.13 3.72
CA VAL A 44 -3.42 14.70 3.38
C VAL A 44 -2.39 13.96 4.21
N ILE A 45 -2.70 12.75 4.64
CA ILE A 45 -1.75 11.89 5.34
C ILE A 45 -0.90 11.19 4.29
N GLY A 46 0.39 11.50 4.27
CA GLY A 46 1.38 10.89 3.39
C GLY A 46 2.36 10.02 4.16
N ILE A 47 2.99 9.08 3.45
CA ILE A 47 4.07 8.25 3.99
C ILE A 47 5.35 8.61 3.23
N ASN A 48 6.41 8.98 3.95
CA ASN A 48 7.66 9.48 3.37
C ASN A 48 7.43 10.67 2.40
N GLY A 49 6.45 11.52 2.69
CA GLY A 49 6.10 12.67 1.87
C GLY A 49 5.33 12.35 0.58
N GLN A 50 4.92 11.08 0.39
CA GLN A 50 4.22 10.62 -0.82
C GLN A 50 2.75 10.30 -0.53
N PHE A 51 1.90 10.59 -1.52
CA PHE A 51 0.49 10.20 -1.56
C PHE A 51 0.11 9.79 -2.99
N PRO A 52 -0.35 8.54 -3.23
CA PRO A 52 -0.38 7.41 -2.29
C PRO A 52 1.00 7.06 -1.71
N GLY A 53 1.02 6.29 -0.61
CA GLY A 53 2.25 5.89 0.05
C GLY A 53 3.14 4.98 -0.84
N PRO A 54 4.44 4.84 -0.50
CA PRO A 54 5.39 4.07 -1.29
C PRO A 54 5.02 2.59 -1.33
N PRO A 55 5.24 1.88 -2.46
CA PRO A 55 4.93 0.47 -2.55
C PRO A 55 5.86 -0.38 -1.68
N LEU A 56 5.30 -1.30 -0.90
CA LEU A 56 6.02 -2.34 -0.19
C LEU A 56 6.20 -3.52 -1.14
N ASN A 57 7.37 -3.64 -1.76
CA ASN A 57 7.67 -4.69 -2.73
C ASN A 57 8.57 -5.78 -2.13
N VAL A 58 8.02 -6.96 -1.89
CA VAL A 58 8.70 -8.08 -1.23
C VAL A 58 8.47 -9.39 -1.95
N THR A 59 9.30 -10.39 -1.67
CA THR A 59 9.13 -11.73 -2.24
C THR A 59 8.55 -12.69 -1.20
N THR A 60 7.78 -13.67 -1.68
CA THR A 60 7.19 -14.75 -0.90
C THR A 60 8.18 -15.33 0.11
N ASN A 61 7.68 -15.57 1.33
CA ASN A 61 8.38 -16.13 2.49
C ASN A 61 9.51 -15.25 3.06
N TRP A 62 9.66 -13.99 2.63
CA TRP A 62 10.51 -13.01 3.29
C TRP A 62 9.90 -12.51 4.60
N ASN A 63 10.77 -12.12 5.54
CA ASN A 63 10.41 -11.39 6.74
C ASN A 63 10.37 -9.89 6.43
N VAL A 64 9.28 -9.23 6.75
CA VAL A 64 9.06 -7.81 6.51
C VAL A 64 9.17 -7.08 7.84
N VAL A 65 10.03 -6.08 7.90
CA VAL A 65 10.27 -5.24 9.06
C VAL A 65 10.01 -3.80 8.65
N VAL A 66 8.89 -3.23 9.13
CA VAL A 66 8.52 -1.85 8.82
C VAL A 66 8.55 -1.02 10.09
N ASN A 67 9.50 -0.09 10.18
CA ASN A 67 9.58 0.89 11.24
C ASN A 67 8.74 2.11 10.86
N VAL A 68 7.64 2.32 11.59
CA VAL A 68 6.67 3.38 11.32
C VAL A 68 6.81 4.44 12.40
N ARG A 69 7.22 5.64 12.00
CA ARG A 69 7.25 6.84 12.84
C ARG A 69 5.98 7.65 12.62
N ASN A 70 5.23 7.87 13.69
CA ASN A 70 4.05 8.72 13.66
C ASN A 70 4.44 10.19 13.90
N ALA A 71 4.47 10.99 12.84
CA ALA A 71 4.67 12.44 12.92
C ALA A 71 3.36 13.24 12.88
N LEU A 72 2.21 12.57 13.01
CA LEU A 72 0.90 13.20 13.14
C LEU A 72 0.67 13.71 14.57
N ASP A 73 -0.36 14.54 14.74
CA ASP A 73 -0.83 15.05 16.04
C ASP A 73 -1.86 14.13 16.71
N GLU A 74 -2.11 12.96 16.13
CA GLU A 74 -3.09 11.98 16.57
C GLU A 74 -2.52 10.55 16.54
N PRO A 75 -3.07 9.62 17.34
CA PRO A 75 -2.57 8.25 17.40
C PRO A 75 -2.87 7.48 16.12
N LEU A 76 -1.88 6.74 15.62
CA LEU A 76 -1.93 6.05 14.33
C LEU A 76 -1.74 4.53 14.50
N LEU A 77 -2.40 3.75 13.65
CA LEU A 77 -2.10 2.34 13.42
C LEU A 77 -2.20 2.06 11.93
N LEU A 78 -1.21 1.32 11.38
CA LEU A 78 -1.23 0.80 10.02
C LEU A 78 -1.58 -0.68 10.04
N THR A 79 -2.53 -1.09 9.19
CA THR A 79 -2.90 -2.48 8.96
C THR A 79 -2.49 -2.94 7.57
N TRP A 80 -2.29 -4.25 7.42
CA TRP A 80 -1.73 -4.91 6.25
C TRP A 80 -2.81 -5.75 5.57
N ASN A 81 -3.67 -5.11 4.78
CA ASN A 81 -4.89 -5.74 4.30
C ASN A 81 -4.61 -6.97 3.43
N GLY A 82 -5.19 -8.10 3.81
CA GLY A 82 -5.05 -9.37 3.12
C GLY A 82 -3.74 -10.12 3.41
N VAL A 83 -2.76 -9.49 4.08
CA VAL A 83 -1.58 -10.21 4.58
C VAL A 83 -1.99 -11.06 5.78
N GLN A 84 -1.67 -12.34 5.73
CA GLN A 84 -1.98 -13.29 6.79
C GLN A 84 -0.95 -13.18 7.91
N GLN A 85 -1.37 -12.66 9.05
CA GLN A 85 -0.54 -12.50 10.26
C GLN A 85 -0.30 -13.83 10.99
N ARG A 86 0.28 -14.82 10.30
CA ARG A 86 0.52 -16.17 10.83
C ARG A 86 1.50 -16.09 12.01
N LYS A 87 1.02 -16.47 13.19
CA LYS A 87 1.76 -16.42 14.47
C LYS A 87 2.29 -15.02 14.83
N THR A 88 1.69 -13.98 14.26
CA THR A 88 2.10 -12.57 14.42
C THR A 88 0.87 -11.66 14.55
N ALA A 89 -0.22 -12.17 15.14
CA ALA A 89 -1.50 -11.44 15.24
C ALA A 89 -1.39 -10.07 15.94
N TRP A 90 -0.43 -9.91 16.86
CA TRP A 90 -0.12 -8.63 17.52
C TRP A 90 0.64 -7.64 16.61
N GLN A 91 0.79 -7.92 15.32
CA GLN A 91 1.39 -7.05 14.30
C GLN A 91 0.37 -6.65 13.23
N ASP A 92 -0.90 -7.04 13.40
CA ASP A 92 -1.97 -6.76 12.45
C ASP A 92 -2.31 -5.27 12.34
N GLY A 93 -2.03 -4.51 13.41
CA GLY A 93 -2.17 -3.07 13.40
C GLY A 93 -3.63 -2.61 13.35
N VAL A 94 -4.48 -3.30 14.10
CA VAL A 94 -5.88 -2.91 14.36
C VAL A 94 -6.08 -2.66 15.86
N LEU A 95 -7.06 -1.82 16.20
CA LEU A 95 -7.45 -1.62 17.59
C LEU A 95 -7.90 -2.96 18.19
N GLY A 96 -7.26 -3.38 19.28
CA GLY A 96 -7.50 -4.65 19.96
C GLY A 96 -6.31 -5.61 19.87
N THR A 97 -5.61 -5.66 18.74
CA THR A 97 -4.34 -6.42 18.63
C THR A 97 -3.13 -5.57 18.97
N ASN A 98 -3.17 -4.28 18.62
CA ASN A 98 -2.12 -3.31 18.85
C ASN A 98 -2.65 -2.09 19.61
N CYS A 99 -1.81 -1.52 20.47
CA CYS A 99 -2.02 -0.16 20.98
C CYS A 99 -1.63 0.84 19.89
N ALA A 100 -2.40 1.92 19.73
CA ALA A 100 -2.10 2.92 18.73
C ALA A 100 -0.78 3.66 19.02
N ILE A 101 -0.01 3.92 17.97
CA ILE A 101 1.29 4.59 18.04
C ILE A 101 1.02 6.05 18.41
N PRO A 102 1.46 6.53 19.60
CA PRO A 102 1.25 7.91 19.99
C PRO A 102 1.93 8.89 19.04
N ALA A 103 1.48 10.15 19.04
CA ALA A 103 2.11 11.22 18.28
C ALA A 103 3.59 11.36 18.67
N GLY A 104 4.48 11.40 17.68
CA GLY A 104 5.93 11.50 17.84
C GLY A 104 6.66 10.18 18.11
N TRP A 105 5.94 9.07 18.29
CA TRP A 105 6.53 7.76 18.61
C TRP A 105 6.77 6.93 17.34
N ASN A 106 7.61 5.92 17.46
CA ASN A 106 7.83 4.90 16.43
C ASN A 106 7.40 3.52 16.92
N TRP A 107 7.01 2.68 15.98
CA TRP A 107 6.71 1.28 16.21
C TRP A 107 7.20 0.44 15.04
N THR A 108 7.79 -0.71 15.33
CA THR A 108 8.29 -1.62 14.29
C THR A 108 7.37 -2.82 14.16
N TYR A 109 6.73 -2.93 12.99
CA TYR A 109 5.96 -4.10 12.58
C TYR A 109 6.89 -5.17 12.04
N THR A 110 6.74 -6.40 12.51
CA THR A 110 7.54 -7.55 12.06
C THR A 110 6.65 -8.74 11.73
N PHE A 111 6.49 -9.07 10.45
CA PHE A 111 5.66 -10.20 10.01
C PHE A 111 6.30 -10.91 8.83
N GLN A 112 5.82 -12.11 8.49
CA GLN A 112 6.36 -12.90 7.39
C GLN A 112 5.28 -13.17 6.36
N VAL A 113 5.56 -12.87 5.08
CA VAL A 113 4.59 -13.02 3.98
C VAL A 113 4.47 -14.46 3.44
N LYS A 114 5.09 -15.43 4.13
CA LYS A 114 5.00 -16.88 3.94
C LYS A 114 4.69 -17.34 2.50
N ASP A 115 3.50 -17.85 2.24
CA ASP A 115 3.05 -18.49 1.00
C ASP A 115 2.17 -17.58 0.13
N GLN A 116 2.05 -16.30 0.48
CA GLN A 116 1.21 -15.36 -0.24
C GLN A 116 1.95 -14.80 -1.45
N VAL A 117 1.25 -14.72 -2.58
CA VAL A 117 1.69 -14.06 -3.81
C VAL A 117 0.53 -13.21 -4.31
N GLY A 118 0.86 -12.02 -4.79
CA GLY A 118 -0.11 -11.10 -5.40
C GLY A 118 -0.09 -9.73 -4.75
N SER A 119 -1.18 -9.01 -4.97
CA SER A 119 -1.27 -7.61 -4.64
C SER A 119 -2.18 -7.36 -3.44
N PHE A 120 -1.65 -6.62 -2.48
CA PHE A 120 -2.25 -6.28 -1.20
C PHE A 120 -2.04 -4.79 -0.95
N PHE A 121 -2.58 -4.24 0.12
CA PHE A 121 -2.41 -2.83 0.42
C PHE A 121 -2.40 -2.59 1.92
N TYR A 122 -1.66 -1.59 2.34
CA TYR A 122 -1.70 -1.10 3.71
C TYR A 122 -2.51 0.19 3.77
N PHE A 123 -3.10 0.43 4.92
CA PHE A 123 -3.80 1.67 5.21
C PHE A 123 -3.92 1.84 6.72
N PRO A 124 -4.27 3.02 7.23
CA PRO A 124 -4.35 3.23 8.65
C PRO A 124 -5.74 2.79 9.14
N SER A 125 -5.78 1.91 10.14
CA SER A 125 -7.04 1.39 10.71
C SER A 125 -7.71 2.38 11.68
N THR A 126 -7.07 3.53 11.90
CA THR A 126 -7.43 4.56 12.88
C THR A 126 -8.27 5.67 12.24
N PRO A 127 -9.05 6.43 13.03
CA PRO A 127 -10.31 7.06 12.61
C PRO A 127 -10.21 7.94 11.35
N LEU A 128 -10.76 7.44 10.23
CA LEU A 128 -10.79 8.09 8.91
C LEU A 128 -9.44 8.51 8.31
N HIS A 129 -8.30 8.09 8.88
CA HIS A 129 -6.99 8.37 8.30
C HIS A 129 -6.80 7.76 6.91
N ARG A 130 -7.47 6.62 6.64
CA ARG A 130 -7.55 6.03 5.29
C ARG A 130 -8.16 7.01 4.29
N ALA A 131 -9.26 7.66 4.65
CA ALA A 131 -9.92 8.64 3.80
C ALA A 131 -9.10 9.93 3.61
N ALA A 132 -8.20 10.20 4.56
CA ALA A 132 -7.21 11.28 4.45
C ALA A 132 -5.99 10.93 3.59
N GLY A 133 -5.92 9.71 3.02
CA GLY A 133 -4.90 9.33 2.05
C GLY A 133 -3.76 8.43 2.54
N GLY A 134 -3.76 8.01 3.82
CA GLY A 134 -2.65 7.24 4.42
C GLY A 134 -2.51 5.78 3.94
N TYR A 135 -2.82 5.48 2.67
CA TYR A 135 -2.80 4.13 2.10
C TYR A 135 -1.68 3.98 1.05
N GLY A 136 -1.29 2.74 0.79
CA GLY A 136 -0.32 2.40 -0.25
C GLY A 136 -0.27 0.91 -0.55
N ALA A 137 0.51 0.55 -1.56
CA ALA A 137 0.48 -0.80 -2.14
C ALA A 137 1.45 -1.75 -1.43
N ILE A 138 1.12 -3.02 -1.45
CA ILE A 138 1.97 -4.14 -1.08
C ILE A 138 1.98 -5.10 -2.27
N THR A 139 3.15 -5.34 -2.84
CA THR A 139 3.34 -6.33 -3.89
C THR A 139 4.16 -7.47 -3.34
N ILE A 140 3.60 -8.69 -3.36
CA ILE A 140 4.29 -9.89 -2.92
C ILE A 140 4.58 -10.76 -4.14
N ASN A 141 5.83 -10.78 -4.59
CA ASN A 141 6.27 -11.53 -5.75
C ASN A 141 6.46 -13.02 -5.40
N ASN A 142 6.34 -13.88 -6.39
CA ASN A 142 6.76 -15.28 -6.27
C ASN A 142 8.29 -15.38 -6.14
N ARG A 143 8.77 -16.49 -5.60
CA ARG A 143 10.20 -16.84 -5.65
C ARG A 143 10.53 -17.38 -7.05
N ASP A 144 11.75 -17.14 -7.53
CA ASP A 144 12.24 -17.65 -8.83
C ASP A 144 12.13 -19.18 -8.95
N VAL A 145 12.18 -19.88 -7.83
CA VAL A 145 12.07 -21.36 -7.74
C VAL A 145 10.63 -21.85 -7.95
N ILE A 146 9.63 -20.98 -7.81
CA ILE A 146 8.21 -21.32 -7.95
C ILE A 146 7.73 -20.81 -9.31
N PRO A 147 7.59 -21.69 -10.32
CA PRO A 147 7.07 -21.31 -11.61
C PRO A 147 5.59 -20.96 -11.48
N ILE A 148 5.19 -19.89 -12.18
CA ILE A 148 3.83 -19.41 -12.20
C ILE A 148 3.10 -20.04 -13.41
N PRO A 149 1.81 -20.43 -13.33
CA PRO A 149 1.11 -21.07 -14.45
C PRO A 149 0.76 -20.13 -15.62
N PHE A 150 1.40 -18.97 -15.73
CA PHE A 150 1.22 -17.98 -16.80
C PHE A 150 2.56 -17.31 -17.13
N ALA A 151 2.63 -16.66 -18.31
CA ALA A 151 3.81 -15.94 -18.75
C ALA A 151 4.13 -14.76 -17.82
N PHE A 152 5.41 -14.38 -17.77
CA PHE A 152 5.80 -13.18 -17.07
C PHE A 152 5.14 -11.96 -17.73
N PRO A 153 4.55 -11.05 -16.94
CA PRO A 153 3.95 -9.85 -17.48
C PRO A 153 5.02 -8.92 -18.04
N ASP A 154 4.69 -8.16 -19.09
CA ASP A 154 5.59 -7.14 -19.65
C ASP A 154 5.72 -5.91 -18.74
N GLY A 155 4.78 -5.76 -17.80
CA GLY A 155 4.85 -4.76 -16.75
C GLY A 155 3.72 -4.87 -15.72
N ASP A 156 3.91 -4.21 -14.59
CA ASP A 156 2.94 -4.15 -13.50
C ASP A 156 2.44 -2.72 -13.30
N ILE A 157 1.11 -2.55 -13.26
CA ILE A 157 0.46 -1.25 -13.04
C ILE A 157 -0.37 -1.31 -11.76
N THR A 158 -0.02 -0.46 -10.80
CA THR A 158 -0.78 -0.33 -9.56
C THR A 158 -1.80 0.80 -9.70
N LEU A 159 -3.07 0.51 -9.40
CA LEU A 159 -4.18 1.44 -9.50
C LEU A 159 -4.96 1.56 -8.19
N PHE A 160 -4.83 2.70 -7.52
CA PHE A 160 -5.69 3.08 -6.41
C PHE A 160 -6.91 3.83 -6.92
N ILE A 161 -8.10 3.35 -6.58
CA ILE A 161 -9.35 4.04 -6.87
C ILE A 161 -10.07 4.29 -5.55
N GLY A 162 -10.32 5.57 -5.26
CA GLY A 162 -10.90 5.97 -3.99
C GLY A 162 -11.89 7.10 -4.14
N ASP A 163 -12.90 7.13 -3.27
CA ASP A 163 -13.71 8.32 -3.04
C ASP A 163 -12.90 9.39 -2.31
N TRP A 164 -13.23 10.65 -2.58
CA TRP A 164 -12.54 11.79 -1.99
C TRP A 164 -13.50 12.85 -1.53
N TYR A 165 -13.20 13.40 -0.36
CA TYR A 165 -13.93 14.51 0.24
C TYR A 165 -13.00 15.72 0.32
N ASN A 166 -13.52 16.89 0.00
CA ASN A 166 -12.79 18.16 0.16
C ASN A 166 -12.74 18.61 1.63
N ARG A 167 -13.53 17.97 2.49
CA ARG A 167 -13.54 18.16 3.95
C ARG A 167 -12.45 17.32 4.61
N GLY A 168 -11.79 17.88 5.62
CA GLY A 168 -10.75 17.17 6.36
C GLY A 168 -11.31 15.97 7.14
N HIS A 169 -10.50 14.92 7.31
CA HIS A 169 -10.92 13.71 8.03
C HIS A 169 -11.42 13.96 9.46
N ARG A 170 -10.92 14.98 10.17
CA ARG A 170 -11.42 15.39 11.50
C ARG A 170 -12.83 15.92 11.45
N GLU A 171 -13.18 16.69 10.43
CA GLU A 171 -14.54 17.21 10.23
C GLU A 171 -15.49 16.09 9.83
N LEU A 172 -15.07 15.21 8.93
CA LEU A 172 -15.83 14.02 8.54
C LEU A 172 -16.11 13.13 9.76
N ARG A 173 -15.09 12.93 10.60
CA ARG A 173 -15.22 12.18 11.85
C ARG A 173 -16.19 12.86 12.81
N SER A 174 -16.03 14.17 13.04
CA SER A 174 -16.92 14.93 13.93
C SER A 174 -18.37 14.91 13.45
N ALA A 175 -18.61 14.90 12.14
CA ALA A 175 -19.95 14.80 11.58
C ALA A 175 -20.57 13.41 11.86
N LEU A 176 -19.80 12.33 11.66
CA LEU A 176 -20.23 10.96 11.96
C LEU A 176 -20.47 10.75 13.46
N ASP A 177 -19.55 11.20 14.31
CA ASP A 177 -19.66 11.11 15.77
C ASP A 177 -20.88 11.92 16.28
N GLY A 178 -21.26 12.99 15.57
CA GLY A 178 -22.47 13.78 15.80
C GLY A 178 -23.76 13.18 15.20
N GLY A 179 -23.71 11.98 14.60
CA GLY A 179 -24.86 11.29 14.01
C GLY A 179 -25.26 11.76 12.60
N THR A 180 -24.44 12.60 11.95
CA THR A 180 -24.68 13.05 10.58
C THR A 180 -24.05 12.07 9.59
N LEU A 181 -24.84 11.56 8.65
CA LEU A 181 -24.33 10.70 7.59
C LEU A 181 -23.39 11.48 6.66
N LEU A 182 -22.30 10.83 6.24
CA LEU A 182 -21.48 11.34 5.15
C LEU A 182 -22.32 11.31 3.86
N GLY A 183 -22.51 12.49 3.26
CA GLY A 183 -23.17 12.62 1.96
C GLY A 183 -22.35 12.01 0.81
N ALA A 184 -22.71 12.32 -0.42
CA ALA A 184 -21.91 11.91 -1.57
C ALA A 184 -20.48 12.49 -1.49
N PRO A 185 -19.46 11.73 -1.94
CA PRO A 185 -18.10 12.25 -2.07
C PRO A 185 -18.03 13.36 -3.12
N ASP A 186 -17.05 14.24 -2.97
CA ASP A 186 -16.81 15.36 -3.90
C ASP A 186 -16.20 14.90 -5.23
N GLY A 187 -15.55 13.72 -5.24
CA GLY A 187 -15.01 13.12 -6.45
C GLY A 187 -14.39 11.75 -6.23
N VAL A 188 -13.86 11.19 -7.32
CA VAL A 188 -13.10 9.93 -7.32
C VAL A 188 -11.66 10.25 -7.71
N LEU A 189 -10.71 9.65 -7.00
CA LEU A 189 -9.30 9.72 -7.33
C LEU A 189 -8.81 8.42 -7.95
N ILE A 190 -7.88 8.58 -8.89
CA ILE A 190 -7.11 7.49 -9.49
C ILE A 190 -5.64 7.77 -9.16
N ASN A 191 -4.98 6.86 -8.42
CA ASN A 191 -3.62 7.04 -7.90
C ASN A 191 -3.38 8.39 -7.20
N GLY A 192 -4.39 8.86 -6.44
CA GLY A 192 -4.32 10.13 -5.72
C GLY A 192 -4.50 11.38 -6.60
N LEU A 193 -4.75 11.21 -7.90
CA LEU A 193 -5.00 12.28 -8.86
C LEU A 193 -6.49 12.39 -9.20
N GLY A 194 -6.91 13.59 -9.58
CA GLY A 194 -8.30 13.88 -9.91
C GLY A 194 -8.73 13.35 -11.28
N PRO A 195 -10.03 13.43 -11.60
CA PRO A 195 -10.56 12.93 -12.86
C PRO A 195 -10.14 13.81 -14.05
N TYR A 196 -10.07 13.20 -15.23
CA TYR A 196 -9.95 13.92 -16.49
C TYR A 196 -11.14 14.86 -16.69
N GLN A 197 -10.89 16.07 -17.22
CA GLN A 197 -11.94 17.05 -17.49
C GLN A 197 -12.80 16.62 -18.69
N TYR A 198 -13.83 15.82 -18.43
CA TYR A 198 -14.81 15.40 -19.45
C TYR A 198 -16.02 16.35 -19.55
N ASN A 199 -16.24 17.19 -18.53
CA ASN A 199 -17.32 18.16 -18.48
C ASN A 199 -16.92 19.35 -17.60
N GLU A 200 -16.98 20.56 -18.16
CA GLU A 200 -16.61 21.81 -17.47
C GLU A 200 -17.52 22.15 -16.28
N SER A 201 -18.77 21.66 -16.29
CA SER A 201 -19.74 21.87 -15.21
C SER A 201 -19.49 20.99 -13.99
N VAL A 202 -18.77 19.88 -14.16
CA VAL A 202 -18.57 18.85 -13.11
C VAL A 202 -17.11 18.82 -12.65
N VAL A 203 -16.16 19.00 -13.57
CA VAL A 203 -14.73 18.94 -13.30
C VAL A 203 -14.10 20.30 -13.63
N PRO A 204 -13.62 21.05 -12.63
CA PRO A 204 -12.92 22.31 -12.86
C PRO A 204 -11.68 22.14 -13.74
N PRO A 205 -11.32 23.17 -14.55
CA PRO A 205 -10.09 23.14 -15.34
C PRO A 205 -8.86 23.18 -14.43
N GLY A 206 -7.76 22.55 -14.89
CA GLY A 206 -6.46 22.59 -14.19
C GLY A 206 -6.24 21.51 -13.13
N ILE A 207 -7.13 20.52 -13.04
CA ILE A 207 -6.92 19.33 -12.20
C ILE A 207 -5.87 18.42 -12.85
N VAL A 208 -4.89 17.99 -12.06
CA VAL A 208 -3.89 17.00 -12.49
C VAL A 208 -4.55 15.62 -12.49
N TYR A 209 -4.43 14.92 -13.61
CA TYR A 209 -5.00 13.59 -13.82
C TYR A 209 -3.93 12.61 -14.31
N GLU A 210 -4.15 11.33 -14.07
CA GLU A 210 -3.31 10.27 -14.63
C GLU A 210 -3.79 9.88 -16.03
N ARG A 211 -2.86 9.69 -16.97
CA ARG A 211 -3.13 9.08 -18.27
C ARG A 211 -2.34 7.79 -18.39
N ILE A 212 -3.06 6.68 -18.46
CA ILE A 212 -2.48 5.40 -18.84
C ILE A 212 -2.56 5.32 -20.36
N ASN A 213 -1.43 5.51 -21.03
CA ASN A 213 -1.37 5.40 -22.49
C ASN A 213 -1.59 3.94 -22.88
N VAL A 214 -2.62 3.69 -23.67
CA VAL A 214 -2.90 2.39 -24.28
C VAL A 214 -2.69 2.54 -25.78
N GLU A 215 -1.75 1.79 -26.35
CA GLU A 215 -1.47 1.87 -27.80
C GLU A 215 -2.64 1.29 -28.62
N PRO A 216 -3.25 2.06 -29.56
CA PRO A 216 -4.35 1.57 -30.38
C PRO A 216 -3.84 0.59 -31.45
N GLY A 217 -4.39 -0.63 -31.49
CA GLY A 217 -4.02 -1.66 -32.47
C GLY A 217 -3.42 -2.92 -31.85
N TYR A 218 -2.92 -2.81 -30.61
CA TYR A 218 -2.81 -3.94 -29.72
C TYR A 218 -4.11 -4.02 -28.92
N LEU A 219 -4.99 -4.96 -29.28
CA LEU A 219 -5.83 -5.58 -28.26
C LEU A 219 -4.83 -6.17 -27.25
N HIS A 220 -4.50 -5.42 -26.19
CA HIS A 220 -3.50 -5.73 -25.16
C HIS A 220 -3.98 -6.86 -24.23
N CYS A 221 -4.49 -7.90 -24.89
CA CYS A 221 -4.93 -9.21 -24.45
C CYS A 221 -4.66 -10.15 -25.65
N THR A 222 -3.45 -10.10 -26.21
CA THR A 222 -2.91 -11.24 -26.95
C THR A 222 -2.50 -12.30 -25.91
N PRO A 223 -2.50 -13.61 -26.23
CA PRO A 223 -2.15 -14.65 -25.26
C PRO A 223 -0.71 -14.60 -24.70
N SER A 224 0.12 -13.64 -25.13
CA SER A 224 1.55 -13.56 -24.82
C SER A 224 1.92 -12.43 -23.86
N ASP A 225 1.11 -11.37 -23.77
CA ASP A 225 1.49 -10.13 -23.09
C ASP A 225 0.49 -9.88 -21.95
N PHE A 226 0.92 -10.11 -20.71
CA PHE A 226 0.10 -10.00 -19.50
C PHE A 226 0.50 -8.75 -18.70
N PHE A 227 -0.46 -8.04 -18.10
CA PHE A 227 -0.20 -6.95 -17.16
C PHE A 227 -1.01 -7.19 -15.89
N TYR A 228 -0.40 -7.01 -14.71
CA TYR A 228 -1.17 -6.99 -13.47
C TYR A 228 -1.80 -5.63 -13.27
N LEU A 229 -3.12 -5.56 -13.42
CA LEU A 229 -3.92 -4.44 -12.92
C LEU A 229 -4.32 -4.73 -11.49
N THR A 230 -3.73 -4.00 -10.55
CA THR A 230 -4.12 -4.09 -9.16
C THR A 230 -5.07 -2.96 -8.81
N LEU A 231 -6.33 -3.31 -8.50
CA LEU A 231 -7.36 -2.35 -8.08
C LEU A 231 -7.49 -2.34 -6.57
N PHE A 232 -7.21 -1.19 -5.96
CA PHE A 232 -7.48 -0.97 -4.54
C PHE A 232 -8.63 0.00 -4.36
N SER A 233 -9.68 -0.45 -3.67
CA SER A 233 -10.81 0.39 -3.26
C SER A 233 -10.54 0.93 -1.85
N SER A 234 -10.25 2.22 -1.72
CA SER A 234 -10.17 2.89 -0.40
C SER A 234 -11.53 3.41 0.08
N ASN A 235 -12.61 3.10 -0.65
CA ASN A 235 -13.92 3.73 -0.53
C ASN A 235 -14.51 3.66 0.89
N LEU A 236 -15.07 4.78 1.35
CA LEU A 236 -15.97 4.82 2.50
C LEU A 236 -17.41 4.46 2.13
N ASN A 237 -17.85 4.79 0.91
CA ASN A 237 -19.26 4.64 0.51
C ASN A 237 -19.52 4.15 -0.93
N CYS A 238 -18.52 4.17 -1.81
CA CYS A 238 -18.70 3.70 -3.19
C CYS A 238 -18.42 2.18 -3.33
N THR A 239 -19.33 1.45 -3.96
CA THR A 239 -19.07 0.10 -4.46
C THR A 239 -18.29 0.19 -5.77
N ALA A 240 -17.04 -0.29 -5.77
CA ALA A 240 -16.31 -0.55 -7.01
C ALA A 240 -17.04 -1.65 -7.76
N THR A 241 -17.91 -1.25 -8.69
CA THR A 241 -18.62 -2.22 -9.53
C THR A 241 -17.58 -2.72 -10.53
N ASN A 242 -17.25 -4.02 -10.45
CA ASN A 242 -16.38 -4.71 -11.39
C ASN A 242 -16.59 -4.15 -12.80
N ILE A 243 -15.50 -3.72 -13.44
CA ILE A 243 -15.50 -3.35 -14.86
C ILE A 243 -15.84 -4.63 -15.63
N LYS A 244 -17.13 -4.87 -15.81
CA LYS A 244 -17.66 -6.02 -16.52
C LYS A 244 -17.42 -5.74 -17.99
N LYS A 245 -16.41 -6.40 -18.57
CA LYS A 245 -16.22 -6.48 -20.01
C LYS A 245 -17.56 -6.91 -20.63
N ARG A 246 -18.29 -5.98 -21.25
CA ARG A 246 -19.40 -6.35 -22.14
C ARG A 246 -18.74 -7.09 -23.31
N ARG A 247 -19.16 -8.33 -23.53
CA ARG A 247 -18.85 -9.07 -24.76
C ARG A 247 -19.38 -8.31 -25.96
#